data_AF-A0AAD9GH58-F1
#
_entry.id   AF-A0AAD9GH58-F1
#
_cell.length_a   1.000
_cell.length_b   1.000
_cell.length_c   1.000
_cell.angle_alpha   90.00
_cell.angle_beta   90.00
_cell.angle_gamma   90.00
#
_symmetry.space_group_name_H-M   'P 1'
#
loop_
_entity.id
_entity.type
_entity.pdbx_description
1 polymer ?
#
loop_
_entity_poly.entity_id
_entity_poly.type
_entity_poly.pdbx_seq_one_letter_code
_entity_poly.pdbx_strand_id
1 'polypeptide(L)'
;MSAEEFYLRYYVGHEGKFGHEFLEFELDDRGKLRYANNSNYKKDSLIEKETFVTDAVVNEVKRIIKESEIVCEDHSEWPIPDRIGRQELELRLDGKRYSFSTSKIGSLAEIQDSKDPNGLRVFYYLVQDLKCFVFSLISLFFRVSILLYPDIFVSDQADLNLI
;
A
#
# COMPACT_ATOMS: atom_id res chain seq x y z
N MET A 1 -15.26 27.33 3.95
CA MET A 1 -15.72 26.01 4.44
C MET A 1 -14.84 25.00 3.74
N SER A 2 -13.84 24.45 4.43
CA SER A 2 -12.88 23.52 3.81
C SER A 2 -13.64 22.26 3.42
N ALA A 3 -13.80 22.01 2.12
CA ALA A 3 -14.24 20.71 1.66
C ALA A 3 -13.27 19.68 2.27
N GLU A 4 -13.82 18.68 2.95
CA GLU A 4 -13.01 17.65 3.59
C GLU A 4 -12.38 16.80 2.49
N GLU A 5 -11.12 17.11 2.16
CA GLU A 5 -10.40 16.52 1.05
C GLU A 5 -9.96 15.09 1.40
N PHE A 6 -10.42 14.13 0.58
CA PHE A 6 -9.92 12.75 0.59
C PHE A 6 -8.41 12.70 0.35
N TYR A 7 -7.74 11.80 1.06
CA TYR A 7 -6.32 11.54 0.83
C TYR A 7 -6.00 10.11 1.24
N LEU A 8 -5.17 9.45 0.44
CA LEU A 8 -4.60 8.14 0.70
C LEU A 8 -3.10 8.21 0.43
N ARG A 9 -2.29 7.73 1.37
CA ARG A 9 -0.88 7.41 1.15
C ARG A 9 -0.61 6.03 1.71
N TYR A 10 0.05 5.19 0.92
CA TYR A 10 0.60 3.93 1.39
C TYR A 10 2.09 3.89 1.10
N TYR A 11 2.85 3.48 2.11
CA TYR A 11 4.30 3.31 2.03
C TYR A 11 4.67 1.93 2.57
N VAL A 12 5.60 1.27 1.89
CA VAL A 12 6.33 0.12 2.42
C VAL A 12 7.78 0.22 2.05
N GLY A 13 8.66 -0.01 3.01
CA GLY A 13 10.09 0.02 2.72
C GLY A 13 10.94 -0.54 3.84
N HIS A 14 12.21 -0.72 3.54
CA HIS A 14 13.22 -1.17 4.48
C HIS A 14 14.60 -0.65 4.08
N GLU A 15 15.51 -0.59 5.04
CA GLU A 15 16.92 -0.31 4.78
C GLU A 15 17.70 -1.62 4.70
N GLY A 16 17.94 -2.06 3.46
CA GLY A 16 18.72 -3.25 3.17
C GLY A 16 20.22 -2.97 3.06
N LYS A 17 20.98 -4.03 2.81
CA LYS A 17 22.44 -3.95 2.56
C LYS A 17 22.79 -3.04 1.37
N PHE A 18 21.87 -2.89 0.43
CA PHE A 18 22.06 -2.15 -0.82
C PHE A 18 21.44 -0.74 -0.80
N GLY A 19 21.01 -0.29 0.38
CA GLY A 19 20.39 1.02 0.57
C GLY A 19 18.91 0.92 0.88
N HIS A 20 18.22 2.03 0.72
CA HIS A 20 16.80 2.15 1.01
C HIS A 20 15.97 1.63 -0.16
N GLU A 21 15.15 0.61 0.09
CA GLU A 21 14.21 0.06 -0.87
C GLU A 21 12.79 0.36 -0.40
N PHE A 22 11.95 0.88 -1.29
CA PHE A 22 10.59 1.24 -0.95
C PHE A 22 9.63 1.23 -2.14
N LEU A 23 8.35 1.14 -1.81
CA LEU A 23 7.22 1.41 -2.69
C LEU A 23 6.33 2.42 -1.96
N GLU A 24 5.95 3.48 -2.66
CA GLU A 24 5.01 4.48 -2.17
C GLU A 24 4.01 4.84 -3.26
N PHE A 25 2.75 5.03 -2.87
CA PHE A 25 1.78 5.68 -3.72
C PHE A 25 0.84 6.57 -2.92
N GLU A 26 0.37 7.62 -3.59
CA GLU A 26 -0.50 8.64 -3.03
C GLU A 26 -1.62 8.98 -4.00
N LEU A 27 -2.82 9.19 -3.46
CA LEU A 27 -3.99 9.65 -4.20
C LEU A 27 -4.68 10.77 -3.42
N ASP A 28 -4.82 11.93 -4.04
CA ASP A 28 -5.59 13.04 -3.47
C ASP A 28 -7.05 13.09 -4.00
N ASP A 29 -7.84 13.98 -3.41
CA ASP A 29 -9.25 14.20 -3.74
C ASP A 29 -9.48 14.76 -5.14
N ARG A 30 -8.44 15.36 -5.75
CA ARG A 30 -8.45 15.88 -7.12
C ARG A 30 -8.05 14.82 -8.15
N GLY A 31 -7.82 13.59 -7.70
CA GLY A 31 -7.45 12.47 -8.56
C GLY A 31 -5.98 12.45 -8.94
N LYS A 32 -5.10 13.24 -8.29
CA LYS A 32 -3.67 13.16 -8.54
C LYS A 32 -3.11 11.89 -7.93
N LEU A 33 -2.68 10.96 -8.79
CA LEU A 33 -2.03 9.71 -8.41
C LEU A 33 -0.51 9.84 -8.59
N ARG A 34 0.24 9.66 -7.50
CA ARG A 34 1.70 9.55 -7.50
C ARG A 34 2.13 8.15 -7.14
N TYR A 35 3.15 7.65 -7.80
CA TYR A 35 3.74 6.33 -7.58
C TYR A 35 5.25 6.46 -7.62
N ALA A 36 5.91 5.92 -6.60
CA ALA A 36 7.36 5.84 -6.49
C ALA A 36 7.77 4.42 -6.09
N ASN A 37 8.74 3.86 -6.80
CA ASN A 37 9.27 2.53 -6.50
C ASN A 37 10.80 2.53 -6.68
N ASN A 38 11.48 2.18 -5.60
CA ASN A 38 12.91 2.02 -5.53
C ASN A 38 13.25 0.61 -5.03
N SER A 39 13.67 -0.29 -5.90
CA SER A 39 14.01 -1.66 -5.52
C SER A 39 15.51 -1.95 -5.48
N ASN A 40 16.38 -1.01 -5.90
CA ASN A 40 17.84 -1.20 -6.06
C ASN A 40 18.27 -2.51 -6.79
N TYR A 41 17.32 -3.28 -7.34
CA TYR A 41 17.54 -4.57 -7.96
C TYR A 41 18.22 -4.32 -9.30
N LYS A 42 19.36 -4.97 -9.53
CA LYS A 42 20.16 -4.84 -10.76
C LYS A 42 20.58 -3.40 -11.12
N LYS A 43 20.67 -2.49 -10.15
CA LYS A 43 20.95 -1.05 -10.37
C LYS A 43 19.84 -0.31 -11.13
N ASP A 44 18.59 -0.78 -11.03
CA ASP A 44 17.47 -0.04 -11.57
C ASP A 44 17.37 1.34 -10.90
N SER A 45 17.08 2.35 -11.72
CA SER A 45 16.79 3.70 -11.27
C SER A 45 15.41 3.77 -10.64
N LEU A 46 15.26 4.64 -9.63
CA LEU A 46 13.97 5.02 -9.05
C LEU A 46 12.90 5.25 -10.13
N ILE A 47 11.77 4.56 -10.02
CA ILE A 47 10.62 4.73 -10.91
C ILE A 47 9.66 5.69 -10.24
N GLU A 48 9.49 6.87 -10.83
CA GLU A 48 8.49 7.85 -10.42
C GLU A 48 7.49 8.07 -11.55
N LYS A 49 6.20 8.02 -11.20
CA LYS A 49 5.08 8.24 -12.12
C LYS A 49 4.03 9.12 -11.46
N GLU A 50 3.49 10.04 -12.24
CA GLU A 50 2.44 10.95 -11.81
C GLU A 50 1.39 11.03 -12.92
N THR A 51 0.11 10.89 -12.55
CA THR A 51 -1.02 11.03 -13.47
C THR A 51 -2.24 11.58 -12.73
N PHE A 52 -3.28 11.96 -13.49
CA PHE A 52 -4.59 12.28 -12.96
C PHE A 52 -5.58 11.17 -13.33
N VAL A 53 -6.29 10.66 -12.34
CA VAL A 53 -7.39 9.70 -12.51
C VAL A 53 -8.73 10.41 -12.47
N THR A 54 -9.78 9.74 -12.93
CA THR A 54 -11.14 10.30 -12.90
C THR A 54 -11.76 10.17 -11.51
N ASP A 55 -12.79 10.97 -11.24
CA ASP A 55 -13.57 10.89 -9.99
C ASP A 55 -14.14 9.49 -9.73
N ALA A 56 -14.44 8.72 -10.79
CA ALA A 56 -14.89 7.33 -10.67
C ALA A 56 -13.83 6.45 -10.00
N VAL A 57 -12.55 6.64 -10.35
CA VAL A 57 -11.43 5.91 -9.73
C VAL A 57 -11.25 6.33 -8.27
N VAL A 58 -11.33 7.63 -7.97
CA VAL A 58 -11.25 8.14 -6.60
C VAL A 58 -12.39 7.57 -5.73
N ASN A 59 -13.61 7.55 -6.26
CA ASN A 59 -14.77 7.01 -5.55
C ASN A 59 -14.67 5.49 -5.34
N GLU A 60 -14.07 4.77 -6.27
CA GLU A 60 -13.83 3.34 -6.11
C GLU A 60 -12.80 3.04 -5.02
N VAL A 61 -11.72 3.81 -4.94
CA VAL A 61 -10.75 3.69 -3.83
C VAL A 61 -11.42 3.99 -2.49
N LYS A 62 -12.28 5.02 -2.42
CA LYS A 62 -13.08 5.30 -1.22
C LYS A 62 -14.00 4.13 -0.87
N ARG A 63 -14.63 3.47 -1.85
CA ARG A 63 -15.48 2.29 -1.64
C ARG A 63 -14.67 1.13 -1.04
N ILE A 64 -13.53 0.80 -1.62
CA ILE A 64 -12.61 -0.24 -1.12
C ILE A 64 -12.22 0.02 0.34
N ILE A 65 -11.81 1.26 0.66
CA ILE A 65 -11.44 1.64 2.03
C ILE A 65 -12.64 1.48 2.99
N LYS A 66 -13.84 1.92 2.59
CA LYS A 66 -15.04 1.82 3.45
C LYS A 66 -15.45 0.36 3.68
N GLU A 67 -15.41 -0.48 2.65
CA GLU A 67 -15.75 -1.91 2.75
C GLU A 67 -14.73 -2.73 3.52
N SER A 68 -13.47 -2.29 3.55
CA SER A 68 -12.44 -2.96 4.36
C SER A 68 -12.64 -2.79 5.87
N GLU A 69 -13.45 -1.81 6.30
CA GLU A 69 -13.63 -1.47 7.72
C GLU A 69 -12.35 -1.07 8.47
N ILE A 70 -11.23 -0.78 7.76
CA ILE A 70 -9.94 -0.40 8.36
C ILE A 70 -10.04 0.77 9.36
N VAL A 71 -11.00 1.67 9.16
CA VAL A 71 -11.23 2.84 10.03
C VAL A 71 -11.78 2.47 11.41
N CYS A 72 -12.22 1.22 11.59
CA CYS A 72 -12.70 0.66 12.86
C CYS A 72 -11.58 -0.07 13.63
N GLU A 73 -10.42 -0.29 13.02
CA GLU A 73 -9.31 -1.05 13.61
C GLU A 73 -8.43 -0.19 14.52
N ASP A 74 -7.84 -0.82 15.54
CA ASP A 74 -6.88 -0.22 16.48
C ASP A 74 -5.51 -0.87 16.32
N HIS A 75 -4.52 -0.08 15.91
CA HIS A 75 -3.17 -0.57 15.66
C HIS A 75 -2.25 -0.57 16.89
N SER A 76 -2.77 -0.29 18.08
CA SER A 76 -1.97 -0.15 19.31
C SER A 76 -1.14 -1.39 19.65
N GLU A 77 -1.65 -2.59 19.30
CA GLU A 77 -0.96 -3.87 19.54
C GLU A 77 -0.28 -4.44 18.28
N TRP A 78 -0.22 -3.69 17.18
CA TRP A 78 0.43 -4.15 15.96
C TRP A 78 1.97 -4.17 16.11
N PRO A 79 2.67 -5.07 15.40
CA PRO A 79 4.12 -5.14 15.42
C PRO A 79 4.77 -3.79 15.08
N ILE A 80 5.68 -3.34 15.94
CA ILE A 80 6.38 -2.06 15.74
C ILE A 80 7.39 -2.23 14.59
N PRO A 81 7.54 -1.22 13.70
CA PRO A 81 8.53 -1.25 12.64
C PRO A 81 9.95 -1.54 13.14
N ASP A 82 10.68 -2.38 12.40
CA ASP A 82 12.03 -2.79 12.75
C ASP A 82 12.97 -2.71 11.53
N ARG A 83 14.12 -3.41 11.59
CA ARG A 83 15.09 -3.46 10.49
C ARG A 83 14.61 -4.24 9.27
N ILE A 84 13.62 -5.12 9.43
CA ILE A 84 13.04 -5.94 8.34
C ILE A 84 12.20 -5.05 7.43
N GLY A 85 11.51 -4.07 8.02
CA GLY A 85 10.86 -3.00 7.28
C GLY A 85 9.70 -2.36 8.02
N ARG A 86 9.08 -1.42 7.33
CA ARG A 86 7.95 -0.63 7.80
C ARG A 86 6.87 -0.58 6.75
N GLN A 87 5.62 -0.60 7.20
CA GLN A 87 4.44 -0.25 6.43
C GLN A 87 3.73 0.92 7.09
N GLU A 88 3.26 1.86 6.27
CA GLU A 88 2.48 3.01 6.71
C GLU A 88 1.27 3.20 5.80
N LEU A 89 0.13 3.52 6.40
CA LEU A 89 -1.09 3.90 5.70
C LEU A 89 -1.63 5.18 6.33
N GLU A 90 -1.72 6.25 5.55
CA GLU A 90 -2.35 7.49 5.96
C GLU A 90 -3.63 7.72 5.16
N LEU A 91 -4.71 8.04 5.88
CA LEU A 91 -6.02 8.25 5.30
C LEU A 91 -6.62 9.56 5.80
N ARG A 92 -7.27 10.28 4.89
CA ARG A 92 -8.25 11.31 5.22
C ARG A 92 -9.57 10.95 4.57
N LEU A 93 -10.59 10.72 5.38
CA LEU A 93 -11.90 10.28 4.93
C LEU A 93 -12.97 10.84 5.88
N ASP A 94 -14.02 11.43 5.31
CA ASP A 94 -15.17 11.96 6.05
C ASP A 94 -14.75 12.88 7.24
N GLY A 95 -13.81 13.80 6.98
CA GLY A 95 -13.31 14.77 7.96
C GLY A 95 -12.34 14.23 9.00
N LYS A 96 -12.09 12.91 9.02
CA LYS A 96 -11.22 12.23 9.98
C LYS A 96 -9.88 11.89 9.35
N ARG A 97 -8.84 11.86 10.19
CA ARG A 97 -7.48 11.43 9.82
C ARG A 97 -7.15 10.13 10.52
N TYR A 98 -6.63 9.18 9.78
CA TYR A 98 -6.16 7.90 10.29
C TYR A 98 -4.71 7.71 9.84
N SER A 99 -3.87 7.16 10.71
CA SER A 99 -2.48 6.84 10.42
C SER A 99 -2.17 5.52 11.09
N PHE A 100 -1.82 4.53 10.27
CA PHE A 100 -1.44 3.20 10.72
C PHE A 100 0.04 3.00 10.42
N SER A 101 0.76 2.37 11.34
CA SER A 101 2.17 2.03 11.16
C SER A 101 2.42 0.67 11.77
N THR A 102 3.02 -0.24 10.99
CA THR A 102 3.36 -1.59 11.43
C THR A 102 4.65 -2.06 10.78
N SER A 103 5.23 -3.15 11.27
CA SER A 103 6.35 -3.82 10.62
C SER A 103 5.94 -4.39 9.25
N LYS A 104 6.95 -4.76 8.45
CA LYS A 104 6.69 -5.48 7.19
C LYS A 104 6.07 -6.84 7.53
N ILE A 105 4.89 -7.11 6.96
CA ILE A 105 4.17 -8.37 7.13
C ILE A 105 4.63 -9.31 6.01
N GLY A 106 5.21 -10.45 6.37
CA GLY A 106 5.75 -11.43 5.44
C GLY A 106 4.79 -12.55 5.07
N SER A 107 3.82 -12.91 5.92
CA SER A 107 2.88 -14.00 5.63
C SER A 107 1.60 -13.93 6.48
N LEU A 108 0.56 -14.64 6.06
CA LEU A 108 -0.65 -14.84 6.88
C LEU A 108 -0.37 -15.59 8.19
N ALA A 109 0.67 -16.43 8.25
CA ALA A 109 1.07 -17.12 9.48
C ALA A 109 1.56 -16.13 10.55
N GLU A 110 2.38 -15.15 10.16
CA GLU A 110 2.82 -14.07 11.07
C GLU A 110 1.64 -13.25 11.61
N ILE A 111 0.59 -13.05 10.81
CA ILE A 111 -0.64 -12.39 11.25
C ILE A 111 -1.36 -13.24 12.30
N GLN A 112 -1.46 -14.56 12.12
CA GLN A 112 -2.12 -15.45 13.06
C GLN A 112 -1.46 -15.47 14.45
N ASP A 113 -0.13 -15.37 14.48
CA ASP A 113 0.66 -15.36 15.72
C ASP A 113 0.74 -13.97 16.39
N SER A 114 0.15 -12.94 15.78
CA SER A 114 0.14 -11.58 16.32
C SER A 114 -0.87 -11.41 17.47
N LYS A 115 -0.75 -10.29 18.19
CA LYS A 115 -1.68 -9.93 19.27
C LYS A 115 -3.05 -9.47 18.77
N ASP A 116 -3.12 -9.00 17.52
CA ASP A 116 -4.35 -8.56 16.86
C ASP A 116 -4.43 -9.17 15.44
N PRO A 117 -4.75 -10.47 15.35
CA PRO A 117 -4.79 -11.16 14.06
C PRO A 117 -5.96 -10.72 13.17
N ASN A 118 -6.99 -10.08 13.72
CA ASN A 118 -8.14 -9.63 12.94
C ASN A 118 -7.87 -8.28 12.29
N GLY A 119 -7.42 -7.28 13.06
CA GLY A 119 -7.11 -5.96 12.52
C GLY A 119 -5.95 -6.00 11.53
N LEU A 120 -4.91 -6.80 11.81
CA LEU A 120 -3.81 -6.99 10.85
C LEU A 120 -4.25 -7.71 9.57
N ARG A 121 -5.24 -8.61 9.64
CA ARG A 121 -5.79 -9.26 8.44
C ARG A 121 -6.56 -8.26 7.58
N VAL A 122 -7.34 -7.38 8.20
CA VAL A 122 -8.03 -6.28 7.52
C VAL A 122 -7.02 -5.38 6.81
N PHE A 123 -5.98 -4.93 7.53
CA PHE A 123 -4.91 -4.11 6.96
C PHE A 123 -4.21 -4.82 5.79
N TYR A 124 -3.87 -6.10 5.97
CA TYR A 124 -3.18 -6.90 4.97
C TYR A 124 -3.96 -7.01 3.66
N TYR A 125 -5.24 -7.37 3.71
CA TYR A 125 -6.06 -7.48 2.50
C TYR A 125 -6.35 -6.14 1.86
N LEU A 126 -6.64 -5.09 2.64
CA LEU A 126 -6.80 -3.74 2.10
C LEU A 126 -5.56 -3.30 1.31
N VAL A 127 -4.36 -3.51 1.87
CA VAL A 127 -3.11 -3.16 1.19
C VAL A 127 -2.94 -3.94 -0.12
N GLN A 128 -3.33 -5.22 -0.17
CA GLN A 128 -3.29 -6.01 -1.40
C GLN A 128 -4.25 -5.45 -2.46
N ASP A 129 -5.49 -5.13 -2.08
CA ASP A 129 -6.49 -4.56 -2.98
C ASP A 129 -6.01 -3.22 -3.56
N LEU A 130 -5.48 -2.33 -2.70
CA LEU A 130 -4.94 -1.04 -3.11
C LEU A 130 -3.74 -1.20 -4.05
N LYS A 131 -2.81 -2.12 -3.75
CA LYS A 131 -1.67 -2.41 -4.63
C LYS A 131 -2.13 -2.92 -5.99
N CYS A 132 -3.04 -3.90 -6.01
CA CYS A 132 -3.58 -4.48 -7.23
C CYS A 132 -4.22 -3.39 -8.12
N PHE A 133 -5.02 -2.53 -7.50
CA PHE A 133 -5.70 -1.42 -8.17
C PHE A 133 -4.70 -0.39 -8.74
N VAL A 134 -3.76 0.10 -7.93
CA VAL A 134 -2.76 1.08 -8.35
C VAL A 134 -1.82 0.52 -9.41
N PHE A 135 -1.35 -0.72 -9.26
CA PHE A 135 -0.48 -1.34 -10.25
C PHE A 135 -1.18 -1.49 -11.60
N SER A 136 -2.46 -1.89 -11.60
CA SER A 136 -3.25 -1.96 -12.82
C SER A 136 -3.33 -0.62 -13.53
N LEU A 137 -3.56 0.48 -12.78
CA LEU A 137 -3.56 1.84 -13.33
C LEU A 137 -2.19 2.22 -13.91
N ILE A 138 -1.11 2.11 -13.14
CA ILE A 138 0.22 2.52 -13.58
C ILE A 138 0.68 1.71 -14.79
N SER A 139 0.42 0.39 -14.81
CA SER A 139 0.76 -0.48 -15.94
C SER A 139 0.00 -0.11 -17.21
N LEU A 140 -1.32 0.16 -17.12
CA LEU A 140 -2.13 0.55 -18.28
C LEU A 140 -1.76 1.94 -18.80
N PHE A 141 -1.55 2.92 -17.91
CA PHE A 141 -1.24 4.31 -18.30
C PHE A 141 0.15 4.45 -18.91
N PHE A 142 1.16 3.84 -18.29
CA PHE A 142 2.57 4.08 -18.66
C PHE A 142 3.21 2.94 -19.45
N ARG A 143 2.47 1.83 -19.67
CA ARG A 143 2.99 0.60 -20.30
C ARG A 143 4.26 0.08 -19.60
N VAL A 144 4.28 0.20 -18.28
CA VAL A 144 5.36 -0.32 -17.43
C VAL A 144 4.96 -1.69 -16.91
N SER A 145 5.83 -2.68 -17.10
CA SER A 145 5.66 -4.02 -16.52
C SER A 145 6.00 -4.01 -15.04
N ILE A 146 5.01 -3.75 -14.19
CA ILE A 146 5.18 -3.74 -12.72
C ILE A 146 5.34 -5.17 -12.18
N LEU A 147 4.82 -6.17 -12.91
CA LEU A 147 4.98 -7.60 -12.62
C LEU A 147 6.44 -8.12 -12.72
N LEU A 148 7.38 -7.31 -13.20
CA LEU A 148 8.80 -7.66 -13.26
C LEU A 148 9.58 -7.31 -11.98
N TYR A 149 8.91 -6.76 -10.95
CA TYR A 149 9.49 -6.46 -9.63
C TYR A 149 8.97 -7.43 -8.56
N PRO A 150 9.42 -8.71 -8.57
CA PRO A 150 8.90 -9.75 -7.68
C PRO A 150 9.11 -9.43 -6.20
N ASP A 151 10.17 -8.71 -5.81
CA ASP A 151 10.48 -8.42 -4.41
C ASP A 151 9.42 -7.56 -3.67
N ILE A 152 8.50 -6.94 -4.42
CA ILE A 152 7.36 -6.18 -3.88
C ILE A 152 6.13 -7.07 -3.62
N PHE A 153 6.09 -8.23 -4.29
CA PHE A 153 5.09 -9.29 -4.13
C PHE A 153 5.60 -10.46 -3.26
N VAL A 154 6.90 -10.52 -2.94
CA VAL A 154 7.51 -11.64 -2.21
C VAL A 154 7.19 -11.55 -0.72
N SER A 155 5.98 -12.00 -0.48
CA SER A 155 5.45 -12.59 0.75
C SER A 155 4.55 -13.78 0.34
N ASP A 156 3.93 -13.75 -0.86
CA ASP A 156 2.94 -14.74 -1.30
C ASP A 156 3.18 -15.31 -2.72
N GLN A 157 4.42 -15.69 -3.05
CA GLN A 157 4.66 -16.45 -4.30
C GLN A 157 4.19 -17.93 -4.24
N ALA A 158 3.47 -18.34 -3.19
CA ALA A 158 2.92 -19.69 -3.08
C ALA A 158 1.58 -19.88 -3.83
N ASP A 159 0.76 -18.83 -4.00
CA ASP A 159 -0.65 -19.02 -4.38
C ASP A 159 -1.05 -18.49 -5.77
N LEU A 160 -0.14 -17.87 -6.54
CA LEU A 160 -0.45 -17.34 -7.88
C LEU A 160 0.00 -18.24 -9.05
N ASN A 161 0.48 -19.46 -8.79
CA ASN A 161 0.81 -20.44 -9.84
C ASN A 161 -0.38 -21.34 -10.25
N LEU A 162 -1.61 -20.88 -10.06
CA LEU A 162 -2.82 -21.65 -10.34
C LEU A 162 -3.89 -20.86 -11.11
N ILE A 163 -3.52 -20.12 -12.17
CA ILE A 163 -4.39 -19.88 -13.34
C ILE A 163 -3.52 -19.84 -14.60
#